data_AF-A0AAU7AV94-F1
#
_entry.id   AF-A0AAU7AV94-F1
#
_cell.length_a   1.000
_cell.length_b   1.000
_cell.length_c   1.000
_cell.angle_alpha   90.00
_cell.angle_beta   90.00
_cell.angle_gamma   90.00
#
_symmetry.space_group_name_H-M   'P 1'
#
loop_
_entity.id
_entity.type
_entity.pdbx_description
1 polymer ?
#
loop_
_entity_poly.entity_id
_entity_poly.type
_entity_poly.pdbx_seq_one_letter_code
_entity_poly.pdbx_strand_id
1 'polypeptide(L)'
;MSRAALAPVLLVVLALLAVGVVGPRTQARVAAATAPALPAREAGLRFAAGTHPLDQQAVLAAIARAQPEARRLIDVVDGAVTIEVGPADAANAAGVAHIRGGEARVVLDLGVISRRFGERGVTRLVLHELAHVVDHLLVPDDTAAALDAAVPQGYGCAAGDRDPSCAGRSDREERFAESFAKWAVGDIGMDLDFGYRVPPPTSLTTWGAPMSSLSG
;
A
#
# COMPACT_ATOMS: atom_id res chain seq x y z
N MET A 1 -28.65 -73.04 -1.39
CA MET A 1 -27.97 -72.54 -0.18
C MET A 1 -26.66 -71.90 -0.64
N SER A 2 -26.32 -70.62 -0.52
CA SER A 2 -26.99 -69.39 -0.15
C SER A 2 -26.24 -68.27 -0.89
N ARG A 3 -26.95 -67.33 -1.52
CA ARG A 3 -26.37 -66.10 -2.10
C ARG A 3 -26.09 -65.13 -0.94
N ALA A 4 -24.84 -64.78 -0.69
CA ALA A 4 -24.46 -63.81 0.34
C ALA A 4 -24.20 -62.42 -0.28
N ALA A 5 -25.15 -61.54 0.03
CA ALA A 5 -25.19 -60.08 -0.01
C ALA A 5 -23.91 -59.29 -0.36
N LEU A 6 -24.00 -58.59 -1.50
CA LEU A 6 -23.36 -57.29 -1.74
C LEU A 6 -24.31 -56.17 -1.27
N ALA A 7 -23.76 -55.10 -0.69
CA ALA A 7 -24.39 -53.83 -0.30
C ALA A 7 -25.24 -53.85 1.00
N PRO A 8 -24.82 -53.11 2.05
CA PRO A 8 -25.10 -51.67 2.07
C PRO A 8 -24.05 -50.86 2.85
N VAL A 9 -22.99 -50.38 2.20
CA VAL A 9 -22.09 -49.36 2.81
C VAL A 9 -22.02 -48.08 1.97
N LEU A 10 -22.52 -48.10 0.73
CA LEU A 10 -22.41 -46.98 -0.20
C LEU A 10 -23.48 -45.88 -0.02
N LEU A 11 -24.45 -46.05 0.87
CA LEU A 11 -25.60 -45.15 0.98
C LEU A 11 -25.52 -44.15 2.15
N VAL A 12 -24.52 -44.26 3.04
CA VAL A 12 -24.38 -43.35 4.20
C VAL A 12 -23.37 -42.22 3.96
N VAL A 13 -22.38 -42.39 3.07
CA VAL A 13 -21.38 -41.33 2.82
C VAL A 13 -21.86 -40.27 1.81
N LEU A 14 -22.81 -40.61 0.93
CA LEU A 14 -23.41 -39.66 -0.02
C LEU A 14 -24.43 -38.69 0.63
N ALA A 15 -24.88 -38.97 1.86
CA ALA A 15 -25.81 -38.10 2.59
C ALA A 15 -25.13 -36.93 3.36
N LEU A 16 -23.79 -36.88 3.40
CA LEU A 16 -23.03 -35.80 4.04
C LEU A 16 -22.71 -34.62 3.12
N LEU A 17 -23.18 -34.63 1.86
CA LEU A 17 -22.83 -33.63 0.83
C LEU A 17 -23.92 -32.57 0.54
N ALA A 18 -25.01 -32.51 1.29
CA ALA A 18 -26.15 -31.65 0.93
C ALA A 18 -26.76 -30.85 2.09
N VAL A 19 -25.96 -30.35 3.04
CA VAL A 19 -26.40 -29.24 3.91
C VAL A 19 -25.75 -27.96 3.39
N GLY A 20 -26.30 -27.48 2.27
CA GLY A 20 -26.09 -26.12 1.79
C GLY A 20 -26.74 -25.14 2.77
N VAL A 21 -25.96 -24.67 3.74
CA VAL A 21 -26.32 -23.48 4.52
C VAL A 21 -26.20 -22.29 3.58
N VAL A 22 -27.28 -22.00 2.86
CA VAL A 22 -27.51 -20.69 2.24
C VAL A 22 -27.81 -19.74 3.38
N GLY A 23 -26.75 -19.35 4.11
CA GLY A 23 -26.83 -18.24 5.03
C GLY A 23 -27.17 -16.98 4.23
N PRO A 24 -28.06 -16.11 4.70
CA PRO A 24 -28.28 -14.83 4.06
C PRO A 24 -26.93 -14.12 4.01
N ARG A 25 -26.41 -13.89 2.81
CA ARG A 25 -25.31 -12.96 2.59
C ARG A 25 -25.86 -11.59 2.97
N THR A 26 -25.72 -11.21 4.22
CA THR A 26 -25.73 -9.83 4.64
C THR A 26 -24.56 -9.19 3.90
N GLN A 27 -24.84 -8.67 2.69
CA GLN A 27 -24.06 -7.58 2.13
C GLN A 27 -24.22 -6.46 3.15
N ALA A 28 -23.31 -6.41 4.11
CA ALA A 28 -23.10 -5.22 4.88
C ALA A 28 -22.85 -4.14 3.83
N ARG A 29 -23.83 -3.25 3.66
CA ARG A 29 -23.58 -1.96 3.03
C ARG A 29 -22.48 -1.35 3.88
N VAL A 30 -21.24 -1.46 3.40
CA VAL A 30 -20.17 -0.59 3.85
C VAL A 30 -20.71 0.79 3.54
N ALA A 31 -21.15 1.50 4.58
CA ALA A 31 -21.51 2.90 4.45
C ALA A 31 -20.29 3.55 3.79
N ALA A 32 -20.49 4.26 2.68
CA ALA A 32 -19.40 4.96 2.01
C ALA A 32 -18.73 5.86 3.05
N ALA A 33 -17.55 5.45 3.52
CA ALA A 33 -16.76 6.24 4.43
C ALA A 33 -16.48 7.55 3.68
N THR A 34 -17.02 8.65 4.20
CA THR A 34 -16.83 9.96 3.57
C THR A 34 -15.42 10.39 3.90
N ALA A 35 -14.56 10.49 2.88
CA ALA A 35 -13.21 10.99 3.04
C ALA A 35 -13.23 12.36 3.74
N PRO A 36 -12.23 12.68 4.57
CA PRO A 36 -12.12 14.00 5.16
C PRO A 36 -12.16 15.07 4.06
N ALA A 37 -12.93 16.14 4.25
CA ALA A 37 -12.91 17.27 3.35
C ALA A 37 -11.56 17.98 3.48
N LEU A 38 -10.70 17.86 2.48
CA LEU A 38 -9.48 18.65 2.41
C LEU A 38 -9.81 20.11 2.07
N PRO A 39 -9.12 21.09 2.66
CA PRO A 39 -9.25 22.48 2.22
C PRO A 39 -8.79 22.59 0.76
N ALA A 40 -9.38 23.52 0.02
CA ALA A 40 -8.98 23.80 -1.35
C ALA A 40 -7.51 24.24 -1.39
N ARG A 41 -6.71 23.60 -2.25
CA ARG A 41 -5.28 23.89 -2.46
C ARG A 41 -5.00 24.07 -3.95
N GLU A 42 -3.94 24.80 -4.26
CA GLU A 42 -3.40 24.83 -5.62
C GLU A 42 -2.91 23.43 -5.98
N ALA A 43 -3.33 22.93 -7.15
CA ALA A 43 -2.96 21.60 -7.61
C ALA A 43 -1.47 21.56 -7.98
N GLY A 44 -0.84 20.42 -7.71
CA GLY A 44 0.55 20.15 -8.07
C GLY A 44 1.49 20.14 -6.87
N LEU A 45 2.43 19.19 -6.92
CA LEU A 45 3.55 19.13 -5.98
C LEU A 45 4.38 20.42 -6.02
N ARG A 46 4.80 20.88 -4.84
CA ARG A 46 5.85 21.88 -4.72
C ARG A 46 7.20 21.18 -4.60
N PHE A 47 8.25 21.75 -5.19
CA PHE A 47 9.62 21.31 -4.97
C PHE A 47 10.37 22.40 -4.21
N ALA A 48 11.19 21.99 -3.24
CA ALA A 48 12.00 22.92 -2.48
C ALA A 48 12.98 23.68 -3.39
N ALA A 49 13.36 24.88 -2.96
CA ALA A 49 14.34 25.68 -3.67
C ALA A 49 15.65 24.90 -3.80
N GLY A 50 16.17 24.80 -5.03
CA GLY A 50 17.42 24.08 -5.32
C GLY A 50 17.25 22.61 -5.68
N THR A 51 16.03 22.06 -5.71
CA THR A 51 15.82 20.71 -6.26
C THR A 51 16.23 20.67 -7.73
N HIS A 52 17.15 19.77 -8.08
CA HIS A 52 17.67 19.66 -9.44
C HIS A 52 16.57 19.23 -10.44
N PRO A 53 16.53 19.77 -11.67
CA PRO A 53 15.47 19.44 -12.63
C PRO A 53 15.32 17.95 -12.96
N LEU A 54 16.43 17.20 -12.99
CA LEU A 54 16.39 15.75 -13.22
C LEU A 54 15.74 15.00 -12.05
N ASP A 55 15.89 15.47 -10.82
CA ASP A 55 15.26 14.87 -9.66
C ASP A 55 13.75 15.16 -9.67
N GLN A 56 13.35 16.38 -10.03
CA GLN A 56 11.93 16.73 -10.24
C GLN A 56 11.32 15.81 -11.30
N GLN A 57 12.01 15.64 -12.43
CA GLN A 57 11.56 14.75 -13.50
C GLN A 57 11.45 13.29 -13.02
N ALA A 58 12.38 12.81 -12.20
CA ALA A 58 12.35 11.46 -11.67
C ALA A 58 11.14 11.21 -10.77
N VAL A 59 10.79 12.17 -9.90
CA VAL A 59 9.59 12.13 -9.05
C VAL A 59 8.32 12.14 -9.89
N LEU A 60 8.22 13.07 -10.85
CA LEU A 60 7.05 13.16 -11.73
C LEU A 60 6.89 11.90 -12.60
N ALA A 61 8.00 11.33 -13.08
CA ALA A 61 7.98 10.08 -13.83
C ALA A 61 7.54 8.89 -12.97
N ALA A 62 7.97 8.84 -11.70
CA ALA A 62 7.51 7.81 -10.76
C ALA A 62 5.99 7.86 -10.56
N ILE A 63 5.42 9.06 -10.37
CA ILE A 63 3.97 9.26 -10.25
C ILE A 63 3.27 8.87 -11.55
N ALA A 64 3.82 9.25 -12.71
CA ALA A 64 3.24 8.93 -14.01
C ALA A 64 3.16 7.42 -14.29
N ARG A 65 4.03 6.60 -13.67
CA ARG A 65 3.99 5.13 -13.76
C ARG A 65 2.90 4.50 -12.91
N ALA A 66 2.36 5.20 -11.92
CA ALA A 66 1.27 4.68 -11.13
C ALA A 66 0.01 4.53 -11.99
N GLN A 67 -0.79 3.51 -11.70
CA GLN A 67 -2.07 3.28 -12.33
C GLN A 67 -3.03 4.47 -12.07
N PRO A 68 -4.05 4.67 -12.92
CA PRO A 68 -4.92 5.84 -12.86
C PRO A 68 -5.53 6.13 -11.47
N GLU A 69 -5.98 5.09 -10.77
CA GLU A 69 -6.62 5.19 -9.45
C GLU A 69 -5.65 5.76 -8.41
N ALA A 70 -4.41 5.27 -8.40
CA ALA A 70 -3.38 5.74 -7.47
C ALA A 70 -2.96 7.19 -7.78
N ARG A 71 -2.86 7.55 -9.06
CA ARG A 71 -2.58 8.94 -9.48
C ARG A 71 -3.66 9.90 -9.02
N ARG A 72 -4.94 9.55 -9.22
CA ARG A 72 -6.05 10.39 -8.73
C ARG A 72 -5.97 10.64 -7.23
N LEU A 73 -5.59 9.64 -6.42
CA LEU A 73 -5.40 9.83 -4.98
C LEU A 73 -4.22 10.75 -4.66
N ILE A 74 -3.11 10.62 -5.39
CA ILE A 74 -1.94 11.51 -5.26
C ILE A 74 -2.33 12.95 -5.65
N ASP A 75 -3.04 13.13 -6.75
CA ASP A 75 -3.50 14.45 -7.24
C ASP A 75 -4.41 15.16 -6.21
N VAL A 76 -5.14 14.42 -5.38
CA VAL A 76 -5.97 15.01 -4.32
C VAL A 76 -5.12 15.59 -3.18
N VAL A 77 -3.93 15.03 -2.91
CA VAL A 77 -3.04 15.47 -1.83
C VAL A 77 -1.87 16.32 -2.31
N ASP A 78 -1.58 16.38 -3.60
CA ASP A 78 -0.33 16.94 -4.14
C ASP A 78 -0.09 18.41 -3.77
N GLY A 79 -1.14 19.21 -3.71
CA GLY A 79 -1.09 20.62 -3.31
C GLY A 79 -0.71 20.86 -1.85
N ALA A 80 -0.73 19.81 -1.02
CA ALA A 80 -0.25 19.82 0.37
C ALA A 80 1.22 19.40 0.49
N VAL A 81 1.84 18.93 -0.59
CA VAL A 81 3.15 18.27 -0.55
C VAL A 81 4.24 19.20 -1.06
N THR A 82 5.29 19.34 -0.27
CA THR A 82 6.58 19.88 -0.71
C THR A 82 7.62 18.76 -0.73
N ILE A 83 8.21 18.51 -1.90
CA ILE A 83 9.29 17.55 -2.10
C ILE A 83 10.64 18.21 -1.85
N GLU A 84 11.47 17.56 -1.06
CA GLU A 84 12.89 17.85 -0.87
C GLU A 84 13.73 16.66 -1.32
N VAL A 85 14.86 16.93 -1.97
CA VAL A 85 15.77 15.89 -2.44
C VAL A 85 17.12 16.07 -1.77
N GLY A 86 17.55 15.03 -1.08
CA GLY A 86 18.74 15.04 -0.25
C GLY A 86 18.72 13.92 0.80
N PRO A 87 19.73 13.84 1.68
CA PRO A 87 19.75 12.85 2.75
C PRO A 87 18.53 13.02 3.66
N ALA A 88 17.85 11.91 3.95
CA ALA A 88 16.77 11.91 4.93
C ALA A 88 17.32 12.26 6.34
N ASP A 89 16.51 12.97 7.12
CA ASP A 89 16.83 13.36 8.50
C ASP A 89 16.56 12.23 9.53
N ALA A 90 15.99 11.10 9.09
CA ALA A 90 15.88 9.88 9.87
C ALA A 90 17.05 8.92 9.61
N ALA A 91 17.63 8.39 10.69
CA ALA A 91 18.75 7.46 10.59
C ALA A 91 18.37 6.22 9.76
N ASN A 92 19.16 5.93 8.72
CA ASN A 92 19.00 4.81 7.79
C ASN A 92 17.71 4.81 6.94
N ALA A 93 17.01 5.93 6.83
CA ALA A 93 15.88 6.07 5.92
C ALA A 93 16.35 6.57 4.54
N ALA A 94 15.73 6.07 3.47
CA ALA A 94 15.93 6.59 2.11
C ALA A 94 14.92 7.68 1.75
N GLY A 95 13.83 7.79 2.51
CA GLY A 95 12.85 8.85 2.44
C GLY A 95 12.11 8.98 3.76
N VAL A 96 11.47 10.14 3.95
CA VAL A 96 10.60 10.40 5.10
C VAL A 96 9.50 11.37 4.69
N ALA A 97 8.26 11.07 5.07
CA ALA A 97 7.14 12.01 5.04
C ALA A 97 6.89 12.64 6.42
N HIS A 98 7.09 13.95 6.51
CA HIS A 98 6.77 14.77 7.70
C HIS A 98 5.44 15.48 7.51
N ILE A 99 4.41 15.09 8.27
CA ILE A 99 3.05 15.61 8.09
C ILE A 99 2.63 16.40 9.33
N ARG A 100 2.20 17.66 9.13
CA ARG A 100 1.74 18.55 10.20
C ARG A 100 0.64 19.48 9.71
N GLY A 101 -0.49 19.52 10.41
CA GLY A 101 -1.54 20.52 10.18
C GLY A 101 -2.11 20.49 8.75
N GLY A 102 -2.12 19.33 8.09
CA GLY A 102 -2.59 19.16 6.72
C GLY A 102 -1.55 19.47 5.64
N GLU A 103 -0.32 19.84 5.99
CA GLU A 103 0.79 20.01 5.05
C GLU A 103 1.81 18.87 5.24
N ALA A 104 2.48 18.50 4.14
CA ALA A 104 3.46 17.43 4.12
C ALA A 104 4.78 17.92 3.51
N ARG A 105 5.89 17.60 4.17
CA ARG A 105 7.25 17.71 3.64
C ARG A 105 7.77 16.29 3.41
N VAL A 106 8.07 15.95 2.17
CA VAL A 106 8.59 14.62 1.79
C VAL A 106 10.05 14.77 1.38
N VAL A 107 10.95 14.13 2.12
CA VAL A 107 12.40 14.15 1.85
C VAL A 107 12.78 12.84 1.17
N LEU A 108 13.54 12.90 0.07
CA LEU A 108 13.90 11.74 -0.76
C LEU A 108 15.40 11.70 -1.06
N ASP A 109 16.09 10.63 -0.67
CA ASP A 109 17.47 10.36 -1.09
C ASP A 109 17.48 9.59 -2.43
N LEU A 110 17.09 10.30 -3.49
CA LEU A 110 17.02 9.74 -4.84
C LEU A 110 18.39 9.30 -5.37
N GLY A 111 19.46 9.97 -4.95
CA GLY A 111 20.81 9.67 -5.41
C GLY A 111 21.28 8.29 -4.98
N VAL A 112 21.08 7.94 -3.71
CA VAL A 112 21.42 6.60 -3.19
C VAL A 112 20.56 5.52 -3.84
N ILE A 113 19.25 5.75 -3.93
CA ILE A 113 18.32 4.77 -4.50
C ILE A 113 18.55 4.55 -5.99
N SER A 114 18.72 5.61 -6.78
CA SER A 114 18.97 5.51 -8.21
C SER A 114 20.22 4.71 -8.53
N ARG A 115 21.33 4.95 -7.80
CA ARG A 115 22.59 4.20 -8.02
C ARG A 115 22.47 2.71 -7.73
N ARG A 116 21.64 2.32 -6.77
CA ARG A 116 21.57 0.93 -6.29
C ARG A 116 20.43 0.13 -6.94
N PHE A 117 19.31 0.77 -7.21
CA PHE A 117 18.06 0.12 -7.62
C PHE A 117 17.44 0.72 -8.88
N GLY A 118 18.07 1.75 -9.45
CA GLY A 118 17.64 2.39 -10.68
C GLY A 118 16.24 3.00 -10.60
N GLU A 119 15.61 3.11 -11.77
CA GLU A 119 14.28 3.71 -11.96
C GLU A 119 13.18 3.01 -11.16
N ARG A 120 13.20 1.67 -11.12
CA ARG A 120 12.23 0.88 -10.36
C ARG A 120 12.32 1.21 -8.87
N GLY A 121 13.54 1.38 -8.37
CA GLY A 121 13.75 1.77 -6.98
C GLY A 121 13.29 3.20 -6.69
N VAL A 122 13.63 4.16 -7.55
CA VAL A 122 13.14 5.53 -7.41
C VAL A 122 11.61 5.56 -7.41
N THR A 123 10.98 4.81 -8.29
CA THR A 123 9.51 4.72 -8.38
C THR A 123 8.91 4.18 -7.09
N ARG A 124 9.49 3.10 -6.55
CA ARG A 124 9.07 2.50 -5.28
C ARG A 124 9.17 3.50 -4.12
N LEU A 125 10.32 4.17 -3.97
CA LEU A 125 10.54 5.14 -2.90
C LEU A 125 9.54 6.29 -2.97
N VAL A 126 9.40 6.91 -4.14
CA VAL A 126 8.50 8.07 -4.32
C VAL A 126 7.06 7.70 -3.96
N LEU A 127 6.56 6.58 -4.48
CA LEU A 127 5.18 6.16 -4.23
C LEU A 127 4.96 5.72 -2.79
N HIS A 128 5.98 5.15 -2.14
CA HIS A 128 5.93 4.81 -0.72
C HIS A 128 5.79 6.07 0.15
N GLU A 129 6.63 7.08 -0.03
CA GLU A 129 6.55 8.29 0.79
C GLU A 129 5.26 9.09 0.54
N LEU A 130 4.80 9.15 -0.72
CA LEU A 130 3.51 9.78 -1.02
C LEU A 130 2.34 9.00 -0.43
N ALA A 131 2.46 7.68 -0.27
CA ALA A 131 1.43 6.88 0.36
C ALA A 131 1.24 7.23 1.84
N HIS A 132 2.29 7.61 2.57
CA HIS A 132 2.11 8.14 3.93
C HIS A 132 1.24 9.40 3.95
N VAL A 133 1.39 10.28 2.96
CA VAL A 133 0.57 11.48 2.82
C VAL A 133 -0.88 11.10 2.50
N VAL A 134 -1.09 10.16 1.58
CA VAL A 134 -2.42 9.65 1.24
C VAL A 134 -3.10 9.00 2.46
N ASP A 135 -2.40 8.14 3.19
CA ASP A 135 -2.90 7.49 4.42
C ASP A 135 -3.38 8.54 5.41
N HIS A 136 -2.51 9.51 5.71
CA HIS A 136 -2.79 10.51 6.75
C HIS A 136 -3.90 11.49 6.39
N LEU A 137 -3.99 11.90 5.12
CA LEU A 137 -4.90 12.98 4.71
C LEU A 137 -6.23 12.46 4.16
N LEU A 138 -6.27 11.25 3.59
CA LEU A 138 -7.43 10.77 2.85
C LEU A 138 -8.10 9.53 3.43
N VAL A 139 -7.34 8.64 4.05
CA VAL A 139 -7.84 7.31 4.40
C VAL A 139 -8.54 7.36 5.77
N PRO A 140 -9.86 7.12 5.84
CA PRO A 140 -10.54 7.07 7.13
C PRO A 140 -10.04 5.88 7.97
N ASP A 141 -10.05 6.01 9.30
CA ASP A 141 -9.48 5.02 10.22
C ASP A 141 -10.02 3.60 10.02
N ASP A 142 -11.31 3.47 9.71
CA ASP A 142 -11.95 2.17 9.45
C ASP A 142 -11.44 1.52 8.16
N THR A 143 -11.22 2.33 7.13
CA THR A 143 -10.64 1.91 5.86
C THR A 143 -9.18 1.53 6.05
N ALA A 144 -8.40 2.34 6.79
CA ALA A 144 -7.01 2.05 7.11
C ALA A 144 -6.88 0.72 7.87
N ALA A 145 -7.72 0.50 8.89
CA ALA A 145 -7.74 -0.74 9.65
C ALA A 145 -8.10 -1.97 8.78
N ALA A 146 -9.07 -1.82 7.86
CA ALA A 146 -9.44 -2.89 6.93
C ALA A 146 -8.31 -3.22 5.93
N LEU A 147 -7.62 -2.20 5.41
CA LEU A 147 -6.48 -2.37 4.52
C LEU A 147 -5.30 -3.04 5.22
N ASP A 148 -5.02 -2.64 6.46
CA ASP A 148 -3.95 -3.21 7.27
C ASP A 148 -4.19 -4.70 7.59
N ALA A 149 -5.43 -5.05 7.97
CA ALA A 149 -5.83 -6.43 8.24
C ALA A 149 -5.70 -7.36 7.01
N ALA A 150 -5.70 -6.81 5.80
CA ALA A 150 -5.51 -7.56 4.56
C ALA A 150 -4.03 -7.80 4.20
N VAL A 151 -3.09 -7.18 4.92
CA VAL A 151 -1.65 -7.39 4.74
C VAL A 151 -1.19 -8.56 5.60
N PRO A 152 -0.55 -9.60 5.03
CA PRO A 152 -0.05 -10.73 5.81
C PRO A 152 0.94 -10.28 6.90
N GLN A 153 0.79 -10.83 8.09
CA GLN A 153 1.70 -10.56 9.21
C GLN A 153 2.88 -11.54 9.21
N GLY A 154 4.04 -11.11 9.73
CA GLY A 154 5.12 -12.01 10.14
C GLY A 154 6.10 -12.50 9.07
N TYR A 155 6.03 -12.05 7.82
CA TYR A 155 7.01 -12.41 6.79
C TYR A 155 8.25 -11.50 6.82
N GLY A 156 9.44 -12.02 6.48
CA GLY A 156 10.62 -11.23 6.08
C GLY A 156 11.58 -10.77 7.18
N CYS A 157 11.15 -10.66 8.44
CA CYS A 157 12.07 -10.41 9.56
C CYS A 157 11.62 -11.05 10.89
N ALA A 158 12.56 -11.64 11.60
CA ALA A 158 12.35 -12.23 12.92
C ALA A 158 12.31 -11.17 14.03
N ALA A 159 11.76 -11.54 15.19
CA ALA A 159 11.86 -10.71 16.39
C ALA A 159 13.34 -10.48 16.73
N GLY A 160 13.77 -9.21 16.78
CA GLY A 160 15.16 -8.83 17.05
C GLY A 160 16.04 -8.62 15.82
N ASP A 161 15.51 -8.73 14.60
CA ASP A 161 16.26 -8.35 13.39
C ASP A 161 16.64 -6.87 13.44
N ARG A 162 17.94 -6.61 13.21
CA ARG A 162 18.54 -5.26 13.18
C ARG A 162 18.65 -4.70 11.77
N ASP A 163 18.12 -5.41 10.78
CA ASP A 163 18.08 -4.94 9.40
C ASP A 163 17.21 -3.66 9.35
N PRO A 164 17.71 -2.52 8.84
CA PRO A 164 16.93 -1.29 8.75
C PRO A 164 15.62 -1.46 7.97
N SER A 165 15.55 -2.40 7.02
CA SER A 165 14.32 -2.74 6.30
C SER A 165 13.26 -3.46 7.15
N CYS A 166 13.60 -3.77 8.40
CA CYS A 166 12.77 -4.44 9.39
C CYS A 166 12.34 -3.55 10.55
N ALA A 167 12.96 -2.38 10.73
CA ALA A 167 12.46 -1.36 11.66
C ALA A 167 11.10 -0.84 11.16
N GLY A 168 10.16 -0.47 12.04
CA GLY A 168 8.88 0.15 11.63
C GLY A 168 7.87 -0.72 10.86
N ARG A 169 8.21 -1.91 10.33
CA ARG A 169 7.27 -2.74 9.54
C ARG A 169 6.03 -3.26 10.30
N SER A 170 6.13 -3.29 11.63
CA SER A 170 5.00 -3.61 12.51
C SER A 170 4.07 -2.42 12.70
N ASP A 171 4.46 -1.24 12.24
CA ASP A 171 3.64 -0.05 12.24
C ASP A 171 2.72 -0.14 11.02
N ARG A 172 1.46 0.23 11.25
CA ARG A 172 0.38 0.08 10.26
C ARG A 172 0.61 1.00 9.08
N GLU A 173 1.18 2.17 9.34
CA GLU A 173 1.52 3.23 8.39
C GLU A 173 2.52 2.73 7.35
N GLU A 174 3.56 1.99 7.77
CA GLU A 174 4.55 1.42 6.86
C GLU A 174 3.99 0.29 6.00
N ARG A 175 3.12 -0.55 6.58
CA ARG A 175 2.42 -1.59 5.82
C ARG A 175 1.47 -1.01 4.79
N PHE A 176 0.77 0.06 5.13
CA PHE A 176 -0.04 0.80 4.18
C PHE A 176 0.83 1.36 3.06
N ALA A 177 1.88 2.12 3.39
CA ALA A 177 2.69 2.83 2.41
C ALA A 177 3.35 1.88 1.41
N GLU A 178 3.92 0.79 1.91
CA GLU A 178 4.56 -0.21 1.07
C GLU A 178 3.53 -1.01 0.24
N SER A 179 2.34 -1.32 0.78
CA SER A 179 1.28 -1.99 0.02
C SER A 179 0.67 -1.09 -1.05
N PHE A 180 0.51 0.20 -0.75
CA PHE A 180 0.08 1.22 -1.70
C PHE A 180 1.06 1.32 -2.86
N ALA A 181 2.37 1.41 -2.58
CA ALA A 181 3.38 1.47 -3.63
C ALA A 181 3.34 0.22 -4.52
N LYS A 182 3.16 -0.98 -3.96
CA LYS A 182 2.98 -2.23 -4.75
C LYS A 182 1.76 -2.16 -5.65
N TRP A 183 0.61 -1.79 -5.07
CA TRP A 183 -0.66 -1.68 -5.77
C TRP A 183 -0.60 -0.64 -6.89
N ALA A 184 -0.03 0.53 -6.60
CA ALA A 184 0.05 1.66 -7.51
C ALA A 184 0.76 1.30 -8.83
N VAL A 185 1.79 0.46 -8.80
CA VAL A 185 2.49 0.02 -10.03
C VAL A 185 2.14 -1.41 -10.47
N GLY A 186 1.27 -2.11 -9.75
CA GLY A 186 0.95 -3.52 -10.01
C GLY A 186 2.15 -4.47 -9.86
N ASP A 187 3.19 -4.06 -9.11
CA ASP A 187 4.43 -4.79 -8.94
C ASP A 187 4.65 -5.12 -7.46
N ILE A 188 4.61 -6.41 -7.13
CA ILE A 188 4.82 -6.90 -5.76
C ILE A 188 6.25 -6.73 -5.26
N GLY A 189 7.19 -6.31 -6.11
CA GLY A 189 8.55 -5.98 -5.71
C GLY A 189 9.47 -7.18 -5.53
N MET A 190 9.20 -8.30 -6.22
CA MET A 190 10.16 -9.41 -6.28
C MET A 190 11.52 -8.85 -6.75
N ASP A 191 12.59 -9.16 -6.01
CA ASP A 191 13.97 -8.73 -6.25
C ASP A 191 14.29 -7.23 -6.05
N LEU A 192 13.44 -6.49 -5.31
CA LEU A 192 13.82 -5.19 -4.74
C LEU A 192 14.30 -5.38 -3.30
N ASP A 193 15.61 -5.46 -3.10
CA ASP A 193 16.23 -5.58 -1.76
C ASP A 193 16.23 -4.25 -0.97
N PHE A 194 15.25 -3.37 -1.20
CA PHE A 194 15.02 -2.17 -0.38
C PHE A 194 13.54 -1.80 -0.32
N GLY A 195 13.21 -0.97 0.67
CA GLY A 195 11.84 -0.83 1.17
C GLY A 195 11.61 -1.79 2.32
N TYR A 196 10.56 -1.57 3.08
CA TYR A 196 10.22 -2.46 4.19
C TYR A 196 9.86 -3.84 3.64
N ARG A 197 10.31 -4.90 4.32
CA ARG A 197 9.95 -6.30 3.99
C ARG A 197 8.51 -6.61 4.37
N VAL A 198 7.57 -5.80 3.86
CA VAL A 198 6.13 -6.01 3.99
C VAL A 198 5.71 -6.98 2.90
N PRO A 199 5.16 -8.15 3.24
CA PRO A 199 4.66 -9.06 2.23
C PRO A 199 3.52 -8.38 1.45
N PRO A 200 3.39 -8.63 0.14
CA PRO A 200 2.25 -8.13 -0.60
C PRO A 200 0.95 -8.69 0.00
N PRO A 201 -0.15 -7.92 -0.03
CA PRO A 201 -1.49 -8.48 0.11
C PRO A 201 -1.69 -9.67 -0.84
N THR A 202 -2.54 -10.62 -0.45
CA THR A 202 -2.84 -11.82 -1.27
C THR A 202 -3.38 -11.47 -2.66
N SER A 203 -3.98 -10.30 -2.81
CA SER A 203 -4.42 -9.72 -4.07
C SER A 203 -4.29 -8.20 -3.99
N LEU A 204 -3.45 -7.60 -4.83
CA LEU A 204 -3.33 -6.13 -4.94
C LEU A 204 -4.64 -5.51 -5.42
N THR A 205 -5.37 -6.18 -6.32
CA THR A 205 -6.67 -5.72 -6.81
C THR A 205 -7.70 -5.67 -5.69
N THR A 206 -7.77 -6.72 -4.86
CA THR A 206 -8.71 -6.77 -3.75
C THR A 206 -8.33 -5.75 -2.67
N TRP A 207 -7.04 -5.65 -2.36
CA TRP A 207 -6.52 -4.69 -1.39
C TRP A 207 -6.77 -3.24 -1.83
N GLY A 208 -6.60 -2.91 -3.11
CA GLY A 208 -6.80 -1.55 -3.62
C GLY A 208 -8.24 -1.16 -3.96
N ALA A 209 -9.22 -2.05 -3.79
CA ALA A 209 -10.62 -1.74 -4.09
C ALA A 209 -11.20 -0.60 -3.23
N PRO A 210 -10.94 -0.54 -1.90
CA PRO A 210 -11.32 0.61 -1.08
C PRO A 210 -10.64 1.90 -1.56
N MET A 211 -9.34 1.84 -1.89
CA MET A 211 -8.58 3.00 -2.39
C MET A 211 -9.15 3.54 -3.71
N SER A 212 -9.53 2.64 -4.61
CA SER A 212 -10.15 3.01 -5.89
C SER A 212 -11.47 3.75 -5.68
N SER A 213 -12.23 3.38 -4.65
CA SER A 213 -13.50 4.04 -4.29
C SER A 213 -13.29 5.46 -3.73
N LEU A 214 -12.14 5.73 -3.12
CA LEU A 214 -11.75 7.06 -2.65
C LEU A 214 -11.29 7.97 -3.81
N SER A 215 -10.95 7.39 -4.97
CA SER A 215 -10.36 8.13 -6.10
C SER A 215 -11.38 8.86 -6.99
N GLY A 216 -12.69 8.71 -6.72
CA GLY A 216 -13.79 9.28 -7.53
C GLY A 216 -14.20 8.39 -8.68
#